data_AF-A0AAF0DXC5-F1
#
_entry.id   AF-A0AAF0DXC5-F1
#
_cell.length_a   1.000
_cell.length_b   1.000
_cell.length_c   1.000
_cell.angle_alpha   90.00
_cell.angle_beta   90.00
_cell.angle_gamma   90.00
#
_symmetry.space_group_name_H-M   'P 1'
#
loop_
_entity.id
_entity.type
_entity.pdbx_description
1 polymer ?
#
loop_
_entity_poly.entity_id
_entity_poly.type
_entity_poly.pdbx_seq_one_letter_code
_entity_poly.pdbx_strand_id
1 'polypeptide(L)'
;MVYPRMGLALVALALALCVHTAAIPYVLRTPDMHGAQIYLIRHGEKVDDGHVGLSPEGEERADCVQHLFSESALKVDAIFTQDYKSNGKRIRPYDTVKPLADHLGLPIDHHCDRDDEACAIRAITKAARRGAKRILVCWEHDALSDIAERLGVPGLVYPSERFDLVWEIAEGRLVRVFSEECPALDD
;
A
#
# COMPACT_ATOMS: atom_id res chain seq x y z
N MET A 1 -87.44 6.01 24.36
CA MET A 1 -87.25 5.83 22.91
C MET A 1 -86.34 6.98 22.45
N VAL A 2 -85.02 6.92 22.61
CA VAL A 2 -83.96 6.18 21.86
C VAL A 2 -83.36 7.01 20.69
N TYR A 3 -82.10 7.46 20.91
CA TYR A 3 -80.99 7.90 20.02
C TYR A 3 -81.03 9.24 19.23
N PRO A 4 -79.87 9.83 18.78
CA PRO A 4 -78.47 9.44 18.99
C PRO A 4 -77.45 10.53 19.40
N ARG A 5 -76.27 10.03 19.76
CA ARG A 5 -74.97 10.70 19.94
C ARG A 5 -74.47 11.31 18.63
N MET A 6 -73.80 12.47 18.69
CA MET A 6 -72.92 12.93 17.61
C MET A 6 -71.55 13.31 18.18
N GLY A 7 -70.53 12.65 17.66
CA GLY A 7 -69.20 12.52 18.27
C GLY A 7 -68.30 13.74 18.09
N LEU A 8 -67.45 13.95 19.10
CA LEU A 8 -66.32 14.85 19.06
C LEU A 8 -65.18 14.15 18.30
N ALA A 9 -64.91 14.57 17.07
CA ALA A 9 -63.74 14.11 16.33
C ALA A 9 -62.48 14.80 16.86
N LEU A 10 -61.67 14.08 17.65
CA LEU A 10 -60.32 14.48 18.00
C LEU A 10 -59.41 14.29 16.78
N VAL A 11 -58.97 15.41 16.18
CA VAL A 11 -57.90 15.41 15.18
C VAL A 11 -56.56 15.39 15.94
N ALA A 12 -55.95 14.21 16.03
CA ALA A 12 -54.59 14.07 16.55
C ALA A 12 -53.59 14.48 15.46
N LEU A 13 -52.98 15.65 15.61
CA LEU A 13 -51.88 16.12 14.75
C LEU A 13 -50.60 15.40 15.16
N ALA A 14 -50.23 14.35 14.42
CA ALA A 14 -48.96 13.66 14.61
C ALA A 14 -47.81 14.52 14.03
N LEU A 15 -47.02 15.15 14.90
CA LEU A 15 -45.75 15.79 14.54
C LEU A 15 -44.74 14.70 14.18
N ALA A 16 -44.50 14.51 12.88
CA ALA A 16 -43.43 13.67 12.38
C ALA A 16 -42.08 14.37 12.62
N LEU A 17 -41.31 13.91 13.62
CA LEU A 17 -39.89 14.26 13.74
C LEU A 17 -39.12 13.55 12.62
N CYS A 18 -38.84 14.28 11.53
CA CYS A 18 -37.87 13.85 10.52
C CYS A 18 -36.47 13.82 11.15
N VAL A 19 -36.04 12.67 11.65
CA VAL A 19 -34.65 12.39 11.98
C VAL A 19 -33.86 12.42 10.68
N HIS A 20 -33.25 13.56 10.37
CA HIS A 20 -32.30 13.68 9.27
C HIS A 20 -31.01 13.00 9.73
N THR A 21 -30.87 11.70 9.46
CA THR A 21 -29.56 11.06 9.51
C THR A 21 -28.76 11.61 8.34
N ALA A 22 -28.05 12.72 8.55
CA ALA A 22 -27.04 13.17 7.62
C ALA A 22 -25.99 12.06 7.51
N ALA A 23 -25.95 11.41 6.34
CA ALA A 23 -24.88 10.48 6.00
C ALA A 23 -23.57 11.29 5.96
N ILE A 24 -22.77 11.21 7.02
CA ILE A 24 -21.43 11.78 7.02
C ILE A 24 -20.66 11.02 5.95
N PRO A 25 -20.17 11.68 4.87
CA PRO A 25 -19.36 10.99 3.90
C PRO A 25 -18.12 10.46 4.61
N TYR A 26 -17.89 9.15 4.50
CA TYR A 26 -16.65 8.51 4.95
C TYR A 26 -15.53 9.01 4.02
N VAL A 27 -14.95 10.17 4.36
CA VAL A 27 -13.73 10.63 3.73
C VAL A 27 -12.62 9.72 4.25
N LEU A 28 -12.04 8.90 3.36
CA LEU A 28 -10.82 8.14 3.68
C LEU A 28 -9.77 9.14 4.17
N ARG A 29 -9.53 9.15 5.47
CA ARG A 29 -8.50 10.01 6.06
C ARG A 29 -7.16 9.39 5.74
N THR A 30 -6.40 10.06 4.87
CA THR A 30 -5.02 9.66 4.57
C THR A 30 -4.22 9.60 5.86
N PRO A 31 -3.38 8.58 6.07
CA PRO A 31 -2.52 8.54 7.24
C PRO A 31 -1.63 9.77 7.29
N ASP A 32 -1.45 10.34 8.48
CA ASP A 32 -0.44 11.38 8.68
C ASP A 32 0.96 10.75 8.68
N MET A 33 1.66 10.94 7.57
CA MET A 33 2.99 10.39 7.28
C MET A 33 4.12 11.40 7.54
N HIS A 34 3.86 12.56 8.16
CA HIS A 34 4.89 13.57 8.49
C HIS A 34 5.79 13.95 7.28
N GLY A 35 5.22 14.01 6.08
CA GLY A 35 5.92 14.32 4.83
C GLY A 35 6.86 13.22 4.33
N ALA A 36 6.73 11.97 4.80
CA ALA A 36 7.51 10.85 4.28
C ALA A 36 7.16 10.53 2.82
N GLN A 37 8.18 10.18 2.04
CA GLN A 37 8.07 9.64 0.69
C GLN A 37 8.03 8.11 0.78
N ILE A 38 7.03 7.52 0.14
CA ILE A 38 6.85 6.08 0.08
C ILE A 38 7.14 5.64 -1.36
N TYR A 39 8.08 4.73 -1.53
CA TYR A 39 8.39 4.09 -2.81
C TYR A 39 7.75 2.71 -2.81
N LEU A 40 6.77 2.50 -3.68
CA LEU A 40 6.20 1.18 -3.91
C LEU A 40 6.86 0.55 -5.14
N ILE A 41 7.43 -0.64 -4.95
CA ILE A 41 8.01 -1.45 -6.03
C ILE A 41 7.45 -2.86 -5.99
N ARG A 42 7.42 -3.52 -7.15
CA ARG A 42 7.16 -4.94 -7.23
C ARG A 42 8.44 -5.72 -6.88
N HIS A 43 8.29 -6.98 -6.49
CA HIS A 43 9.43 -7.90 -6.50
C HIS A 43 10.02 -8.08 -7.90
N GLY A 44 11.30 -8.45 -7.98
CA GLY A 44 11.99 -8.75 -9.23
C GLY A 44 11.50 -10.01 -9.95
N GLU A 45 12.03 -10.23 -11.14
CA GLU A 45 11.60 -11.21 -12.12
C GLU A 45 11.60 -12.64 -11.54
N LYS A 46 10.66 -13.45 -12.02
CA LYS A 46 10.45 -14.84 -11.57
C LYS A 46 10.54 -15.80 -12.75
N VAL A 47 10.92 -17.04 -12.48
CA VAL A 47 10.73 -18.14 -13.43
C VAL A 47 9.29 -18.65 -13.32
N ASP A 48 8.59 -18.80 -14.44
CA ASP A 48 7.18 -19.25 -14.46
C ASP A 48 7.04 -20.78 -14.51
N ASP A 49 7.81 -21.48 -13.67
CA ASP A 49 7.85 -22.95 -13.56
C ASP A 49 7.58 -23.44 -12.13
N GLY A 50 7.20 -22.54 -11.23
CA GLY A 50 7.01 -22.83 -9.80
C GLY A 50 8.27 -22.71 -8.95
N HIS A 51 9.40 -22.26 -9.53
CA HIS A 51 10.61 -21.91 -8.79
C HIS A 51 10.34 -20.93 -7.63
N VAL A 52 11.07 -21.11 -6.54
CA VAL A 52 11.00 -20.26 -5.35
C VAL A 52 12.13 -19.24 -5.40
N GLY A 53 11.80 -17.98 -5.15
CA GLY A 53 12.77 -16.88 -5.21
C GLY A 53 12.80 -16.20 -6.58
N LEU A 54 13.84 -15.40 -6.78
CA LEU A 54 14.08 -14.62 -7.99
C LEU A 54 14.59 -15.52 -9.12
N SER A 55 14.41 -15.06 -10.35
CA SER A 55 15.16 -15.52 -11.52
C SER A 55 16.55 -14.85 -11.57
N PRO A 56 17.48 -15.28 -12.43
CA PRO A 56 18.74 -14.56 -12.63
C PRO A 56 18.54 -13.07 -12.98
N GLU A 57 17.57 -12.77 -13.86
CA GLU A 57 17.20 -11.38 -14.18
C GLU A 57 16.66 -10.64 -12.94
N GLY A 58 15.91 -11.33 -12.08
CA GLY A 58 15.41 -10.77 -10.82
C GLY A 58 16.52 -10.49 -9.80
N GLU A 59 17.57 -11.31 -9.78
CA GLU A 59 18.77 -11.06 -8.97
C GLU A 59 19.54 -9.82 -9.48
N GLU A 60 19.69 -9.68 -10.81
CA GLU A 60 20.26 -8.47 -11.42
C GLU A 60 19.43 -7.21 -11.08
N ARG A 61 18.09 -7.32 -11.08
CA ARG A 61 17.22 -6.25 -10.62
C ARG A 61 17.41 -5.93 -9.14
N ALA A 62 17.60 -6.93 -8.27
CA ALA A 62 17.85 -6.69 -6.85
C ALA A 62 19.13 -5.86 -6.61
N ASP A 63 20.17 -6.09 -7.41
CA ASP A 63 21.40 -5.29 -7.38
C ASP A 63 21.17 -3.85 -7.89
N CYS A 64 20.34 -3.70 -8.92
CA CYS A 64 19.92 -2.39 -9.42
C CYS A 64 19.11 -1.60 -8.39
N VAL A 65 18.11 -2.23 -7.74
CA VAL A 65 17.34 -1.67 -6.61
C VAL A 65 18.29 -1.24 -5.49
N GLN A 66 19.31 -2.05 -5.19
CA GLN A 66 20.34 -1.67 -4.22
C GLN A 66 21.03 -0.36 -4.62
N HIS A 67 21.53 -0.23 -5.84
CA HIS A 67 22.20 1.00 -6.28
C HIS A 67 21.28 2.21 -6.26
N LEU A 68 20.06 2.06 -6.78
CA LEU A 68 19.09 3.14 -6.89
C LEU A 68 18.74 3.74 -5.52
N PHE A 69 18.57 2.90 -4.51
CA PHE A 69 18.10 3.30 -3.19
C PHE A 69 19.19 3.38 -2.10
N SER A 70 20.48 3.20 -2.40
CA SER A 70 21.56 3.31 -1.40
C SER A 70 22.29 4.65 -1.40
N GLU A 71 22.55 5.23 -2.58
CA GLU A 71 23.49 6.36 -2.73
C GLU A 71 22.91 7.58 -3.45
N SER A 72 21.67 7.49 -3.93
CA SER A 72 21.03 8.57 -4.69
C SER A 72 20.19 9.49 -3.80
N ALA A 73 19.52 10.47 -4.44
CA ALA A 73 18.50 11.30 -3.79
C ALA A 73 17.31 10.47 -3.24
N LEU A 74 17.23 9.18 -3.59
CA LEU A 74 16.20 8.23 -3.16
C LEU A 74 16.61 7.39 -1.96
N LYS A 75 17.82 7.59 -1.39
CA LYS A 75 18.32 6.78 -0.27
C LYS A 75 17.29 6.57 0.83
N VAL A 76 16.92 5.32 1.10
CA VAL A 76 15.85 4.97 2.04
C VAL A 76 16.32 4.84 3.48
N ASP A 77 15.38 5.08 4.40
CA ASP A 77 15.58 4.99 5.86
C ASP A 77 14.89 3.74 6.47
N ALA A 78 13.94 3.15 5.74
CA ALA A 78 13.18 1.99 6.17
C ALA A 78 12.76 1.12 4.97
N ILE A 79 12.72 -0.19 5.18
CA ILE A 79 12.39 -1.19 4.16
C ILE A 79 11.30 -2.11 4.70
N PHE A 80 10.23 -2.26 3.94
CA PHE A 80 9.11 -3.16 4.24
C PHE A 80 8.87 -4.11 3.08
N THR A 81 8.54 -5.35 3.41
CA THR A 81 8.08 -6.33 2.42
C THR A 81 6.91 -7.13 2.96
N GLN A 82 6.23 -7.87 2.07
CA GLN A 82 5.28 -8.88 2.55
C GLN A 82 6.01 -10.02 3.24
N ASP A 83 5.28 -10.68 4.13
CA ASP A 83 5.73 -11.92 4.72
C ASP A 83 5.78 -13.05 3.69
N TYR A 84 6.64 -14.02 3.96
CA TYR A 84 6.80 -15.23 3.17
C TYR A 84 6.58 -16.47 4.02
N LYS A 85 6.18 -17.56 3.38
CA LYS A 85 5.87 -18.81 4.08
C LYS A 85 7.15 -19.56 4.42
N SER A 86 7.10 -20.44 5.42
CA SER A 86 8.25 -21.25 5.86
C SER A 86 8.83 -22.15 4.77
N ASN A 87 8.07 -22.44 3.72
CA ASN A 87 8.53 -23.18 2.53
C ASN A 87 9.09 -22.26 1.41
N GLY A 88 9.39 -20.99 1.73
CA GLY A 88 9.91 -19.99 0.79
C GLY A 88 8.88 -19.39 -0.16
N LYS A 89 7.63 -19.88 -0.20
CA LYS A 89 6.62 -19.24 -1.04
C LYS A 89 6.44 -17.78 -0.64
N ARG A 90 6.38 -16.91 -1.66
CA ARG A 90 6.24 -15.44 -1.53
C ARG A 90 7.52 -14.72 -1.07
N ILE A 91 8.70 -15.34 -1.12
CA ILE A 91 9.96 -14.73 -0.66
C ILE A 91 10.51 -13.62 -1.56
N ARG A 92 10.16 -13.58 -2.85
CA ARG A 92 10.74 -12.64 -3.83
C ARG A 92 10.78 -11.17 -3.40
N PRO A 93 9.73 -10.58 -2.80
CA PRO A 93 9.81 -9.20 -2.30
C PRO A 93 10.93 -8.98 -1.28
N TYR A 94 11.15 -9.95 -0.38
CA TYR A 94 12.26 -9.95 0.57
C TYR A 94 13.60 -10.04 -0.16
N ASP A 95 13.75 -11.00 -1.07
CA ASP A 95 15.00 -11.20 -1.83
C ASP A 95 15.35 -9.98 -2.68
N THR A 96 14.36 -9.31 -3.26
CA THR A 96 14.53 -8.11 -4.13
C THR A 96 15.21 -6.96 -3.38
N VAL A 97 14.88 -6.77 -2.10
CA VAL A 97 15.42 -5.67 -1.29
C VAL A 97 16.58 -6.09 -0.37
N LYS A 98 16.93 -7.39 -0.39
CA LYS A 98 17.95 -7.93 0.51
C LYS A 98 19.34 -7.35 0.28
N PRO A 99 19.84 -7.21 -0.97
CA PRO A 99 21.13 -6.55 -1.20
C PRO A 99 21.16 -5.11 -0.70
N LEU A 100 20.06 -4.36 -0.89
CA LEU A 100 19.90 -2.99 -0.38
C LEU A 100 19.97 -2.93 1.15
N ALA A 101 19.20 -3.80 1.82
CA ALA A 101 19.12 -3.84 3.27
C ALA A 101 20.49 -4.18 3.89
N ASP A 102 21.19 -5.16 3.33
CA ASP A 102 22.54 -5.55 3.76
C ASP A 102 23.53 -4.39 3.56
N HIS A 103 23.47 -3.72 2.40
CA HIS A 103 24.35 -2.58 2.08
C HIS A 103 24.13 -1.40 3.03
N LEU A 104 22.87 -1.09 3.37
CA LEU A 104 22.53 0.03 4.27
C LEU A 104 22.59 -0.32 5.76
N GLY A 105 22.74 -1.61 6.10
CA GLY A 105 22.64 -2.09 7.49
C GLY A 105 21.24 -1.89 8.09
N LEU A 106 20.20 -1.90 7.25
CA LEU A 106 18.80 -1.73 7.66
C LEU A 106 18.11 -3.09 7.84
N PRO A 107 17.24 -3.24 8.85
CA PRO A 107 16.37 -4.41 8.91
C PRO A 107 15.31 -4.34 7.82
N ILE A 108 14.92 -5.50 7.30
CA ILE A 108 13.73 -5.66 6.48
C ILE A 108 12.56 -6.02 7.40
N ASP A 109 11.54 -5.19 7.45
CA ASP A 109 10.32 -5.52 8.17
C ASP A 109 9.34 -6.25 7.24
N HIS A 110 9.16 -7.55 7.49
CA HIS A 110 8.30 -8.44 6.70
C HIS A 110 7.16 -9.09 7.49
N HIS A 111 6.71 -8.49 8.59
CA HIS A 111 5.73 -9.15 9.48
C HIS A 111 4.28 -9.16 8.97
N CYS A 112 3.95 -8.39 7.94
CA CYS A 112 2.60 -8.29 7.41
C CYS A 112 2.36 -9.30 6.29
N ASP A 113 1.30 -10.11 6.37
CA ASP A 113 0.95 -11.02 5.27
C ASP A 113 0.64 -10.21 3.99
N ARG A 114 0.92 -10.80 2.83
CA ARG A 114 0.61 -10.25 1.49
C ARG A 114 -0.77 -9.62 1.41
N ASP A 115 -1.76 -10.26 2.03
CA ASP A 115 -3.18 -9.92 1.91
C ASP A 115 -3.68 -9.07 3.11
N ASP A 116 -2.77 -8.49 3.92
CA ASP A 116 -3.09 -7.59 5.05
C ASP A 116 -2.52 -6.17 4.81
N GLU A 117 -3.14 -5.44 3.88
CA GLU A 117 -2.76 -4.07 3.54
C GLU A 117 -2.94 -3.12 4.75
N ALA A 118 -3.90 -3.41 5.62
CA ALA A 118 -4.10 -2.66 6.85
C ALA A 118 -2.88 -2.76 7.79
N CYS A 119 -2.26 -3.94 7.91
CA CYS A 119 -1.00 -4.13 8.62
C CYS A 119 0.12 -3.32 7.98
N ALA A 120 0.31 -3.43 6.67
CA ALA A 120 1.34 -2.70 5.95
C ALA A 120 1.25 -1.18 6.21
N ILE A 121 0.04 -0.62 6.10
CA ILE A 121 -0.19 0.81 6.30
C ILE A 121 0.07 1.25 7.73
N ARG A 122 -0.31 0.43 8.73
CA ARG A 122 0.03 0.70 10.14
C ARG A 122 1.54 0.70 10.36
N ALA A 123 2.27 -0.24 9.77
CA ALA A 123 3.72 -0.37 9.89
C ALA A 123 4.45 0.83 9.24
N ILE A 124 4.09 1.17 8.00
CA ILE A 124 4.62 2.31 7.26
C ILE A 124 4.34 3.61 8.02
N THR A 125 3.09 3.83 8.47
CA THR A 125 2.71 5.02 9.25
C THR A 125 3.52 5.14 10.54
N LYS A 126 3.75 4.01 11.22
CA LYS A 126 4.54 3.97 12.45
C LYS A 126 6.01 4.32 12.19
N ALA A 127 6.60 3.86 11.10
CA ALA A 127 7.97 4.24 10.72
C ALA A 127 8.07 5.73 10.37
N ALA A 128 7.13 6.26 9.59
CA ALA A 128 7.08 7.68 9.23
C ALA A 128 6.98 8.58 10.48
N ARG A 129 6.08 8.24 11.42
CA ARG A 129 5.94 8.95 12.71
C ARG A 129 7.18 8.85 13.60
N ARG A 130 8.00 7.82 13.43
CA ARG A 130 9.29 7.63 14.12
C ARG A 130 10.45 8.34 13.43
N GLY A 131 10.20 9.02 12.31
CA GLY A 131 11.17 9.88 11.64
C GLY A 131 11.70 9.36 10.31
N ALA A 132 11.29 8.18 9.84
CA ALA A 132 11.65 7.70 8.51
C ALA A 132 11.12 8.70 7.45
N LYS A 133 12.00 9.17 6.57
CA LYS A 133 11.66 10.16 5.54
C LYS A 133 11.45 9.53 4.18
N ARG A 134 12.17 8.45 3.89
CA ARG A 134 12.03 7.66 2.67
C ARG A 134 11.85 6.19 3.01
N ILE A 135 10.74 5.61 2.58
CA ILE A 135 10.34 4.25 2.93
C ILE A 135 10.19 3.45 1.65
N LEU A 136 10.97 2.37 1.51
CA LEU A 136 10.79 1.40 0.42
C LEU A 136 9.81 0.32 0.86
N VAL A 137 8.84 0.02 -0.01
CA VAL A 137 7.87 -1.06 0.18
C VAL A 137 7.91 -1.94 -1.05
N CYS A 138 8.35 -3.19 -0.89
CA CYS A 138 8.38 -4.17 -1.96
C CYS A 138 7.29 -5.23 -1.74
N TRP A 139 6.45 -5.46 -2.75
CA TRP A 139 5.28 -6.34 -2.62
C TRP A 139 4.99 -7.10 -3.92
N GLU A 140 3.98 -7.95 -3.88
CA GLU A 140 3.36 -8.54 -5.06
C GLU A 140 2.41 -7.53 -5.73
N HIS A 141 2.43 -7.48 -7.07
CA HIS A 141 1.81 -6.42 -7.87
C HIS A 141 0.31 -6.18 -7.63
N ASP A 142 -0.49 -7.22 -7.41
CA ASP A 142 -1.94 -7.05 -7.18
C ASP A 142 -2.19 -6.22 -5.91
N ALA A 143 -1.47 -6.55 -4.82
CA ALA A 143 -1.64 -5.87 -3.54
C ALA A 143 -0.96 -4.48 -3.46
N LEU A 144 -0.10 -4.11 -4.41
CA LEU A 144 0.42 -2.74 -4.49
C LEU A 144 -0.68 -1.72 -4.75
N SER A 145 -1.71 -2.11 -5.52
CA SER A 145 -2.86 -1.25 -5.81
C SER A 145 -3.67 -0.95 -4.54
N ASP A 146 -3.89 -1.96 -3.70
CA ASP A 146 -4.59 -1.81 -2.41
C ASP A 146 -3.79 -0.98 -1.40
N ILE A 147 -2.47 -1.16 -1.36
CA ILE A 147 -1.57 -0.33 -0.54
C ILE A 147 -1.64 1.13 -1.01
N ALA A 148 -1.56 1.39 -2.31
CA ALA A 148 -1.65 2.74 -2.86
C ALA A 148 -3.00 3.42 -2.53
N GLU A 149 -4.11 2.70 -2.64
CA GLU A 149 -5.44 3.20 -2.26
C GLU A 149 -5.47 3.62 -0.79
N ARG A 150 -4.94 2.78 0.11
CA ARG A 150 -4.88 3.07 1.55
C ARG A 150 -3.93 4.21 1.91
N LEU A 151 -2.91 4.45 1.07
CA LEU A 151 -2.05 5.61 1.18
C LEU A 151 -2.73 6.91 0.72
N GLY A 152 -3.92 6.83 0.10
CA GLY A 152 -4.69 7.98 -0.36
C GLY A 152 -4.77 8.12 -1.87
N VAL A 153 -4.29 7.14 -2.64
CA VAL A 153 -4.19 7.19 -4.10
C VAL A 153 -5.07 6.10 -4.72
N PRO A 154 -6.41 6.24 -4.68
CA PRO A 154 -7.33 5.22 -5.18
C PRO A 154 -7.28 5.11 -6.71
N GLY A 155 -7.64 3.93 -7.23
CA GLY A 155 -7.84 3.71 -8.66
C GLY A 155 -6.58 3.51 -9.48
N LEU A 156 -5.42 3.35 -8.83
CA LEU A 156 -4.21 2.89 -9.52
C LEU A 156 -4.23 1.38 -9.70
N VAL A 157 -3.69 0.92 -10.83
CA VAL A 157 -3.49 -0.50 -11.13
C VAL A 157 -2.03 -0.70 -11.49
N TYR A 158 -1.33 -1.55 -10.73
CA TYR A 158 0.07 -1.84 -11.01
C TYR A 158 0.16 -2.78 -12.23
N PRO A 159 0.88 -2.42 -13.30
CA PRO A 159 0.92 -3.24 -14.51
C PRO A 159 1.68 -4.56 -14.27
N SER A 160 1.02 -5.69 -14.50
CA SER A 160 1.54 -7.04 -14.23
C SER A 160 2.77 -7.45 -15.03
N GLU A 161 3.02 -6.80 -16.16
CA GLU A 161 4.17 -7.09 -17.02
C GLU A 161 5.41 -6.28 -16.64
N ARG A 162 5.26 -5.23 -15.80
CA ARG A 162 6.36 -4.37 -15.42
C ARG A 162 6.95 -4.80 -14.09
N PHE A 163 8.27 -4.87 -14.03
CA PHE A 163 9.04 -5.18 -12.82
C PHE A 163 9.82 -3.98 -12.30
N ASP A 164 9.91 -2.93 -13.10
CA ASP A 164 10.82 -1.80 -12.94
C ASP A 164 10.15 -0.53 -12.44
N LEU A 165 8.83 -0.51 -12.26
CA LEU A 165 8.13 0.73 -11.90
C LEU A 165 8.26 1.03 -10.41
N VAL A 166 8.72 2.24 -10.12
CA VAL A 166 8.65 2.85 -8.80
C VAL A 166 7.48 3.82 -8.76
N TRP A 167 6.52 3.58 -7.88
CA TRP A 167 5.49 4.57 -7.55
C TRP A 167 5.94 5.36 -6.33
N GLU A 168 6.17 6.66 -6.52
CA GLU A 168 6.48 7.57 -5.43
C GLU A 168 5.19 8.22 -4.92
N ILE A 169 4.85 7.96 -3.66
CA ILE A 169 3.67 8.50 -2.99
C ILE A 169 4.09 9.37 -1.82
N ALA A 170 3.53 10.56 -1.73
CA ALA A 170 3.70 11.45 -0.58
C ALA A 170 2.40 12.25 -0.35
N GLU A 171 2.07 12.48 0.92
CA GLU A 171 0.91 13.30 1.32
C GLU A 171 -0.41 12.89 0.64
N GLY A 172 -0.62 11.58 0.46
CA GLY A 172 -1.82 11.05 -0.17
C GLY A 172 -1.91 11.28 -1.68
N ARG A 173 -0.77 11.50 -2.35
CA ARG A 173 -0.71 11.76 -3.79
C ARG A 173 0.37 10.92 -4.44
N LEU A 174 0.10 10.44 -5.66
CA LEU A 174 1.14 9.97 -6.56
C LEU A 174 1.97 11.18 -7.00
N VAL A 175 3.22 11.23 -6.55
CA VAL A 175 4.18 12.29 -6.90
C VAL A 175 4.67 12.06 -8.32
N ARG A 176 5.09 10.82 -8.61
CA ARG A 176 5.53 10.39 -9.94
C ARG A 176 5.59 8.86 -10.03
N VAL A 177 5.66 8.38 -11.26
CA VAL A 177 6.04 7.02 -11.62
C VAL A 177 7.30 7.11 -12.45
N PHE A 178 8.30 6.30 -12.13
CA PHE A 178 9.55 6.22 -12.89
C PHE A 178 10.04 4.77 -12.93
N SER A 179 10.91 4.49 -13.90
CA SER A 179 11.57 3.20 -14.04
C SER A 179 12.80 3.13 -13.12
N GLU A 180 13.17 1.94 -12.67
CA GLU A 180 14.42 1.70 -11.95
C GLU A 180 15.66 2.00 -12.81
N GLU A 181 15.50 2.02 -14.14
CA GLU A 181 16.54 2.21 -15.16
C GLU A 181 17.63 1.13 -15.08
N CYS A 182 17.24 -0.11 -14.80
CA CYS A 182 18.10 -1.28 -14.75
C CYS A 182 18.58 -1.66 -16.16
N PRO A 183 19.90 -1.63 -16.42
CA PRO A 183 20.43 -1.88 -17.76
C PRO A 183 20.00 -3.24 -18.31
N ALA A 184 19.41 -3.22 -19.52
CA ALA A 184 18.97 -4.41 -20.26
C ALA A 184 17.77 -5.19 -19.67
N LEU A 185 17.17 -4.72 -18.57
CA LEU A 185 15.99 -5.36 -17.96
C LEU A 185 14.69 -4.56 -18.13
N ASP A 186 14.79 -3.25 -18.32
CA ASP A 186 13.62 -2.36 -18.32
C ASP A 186 13.08 -2.13 -19.74
N ASP A 187 11.74 -2.09 -19.84
CA ASP A 187 10.96 -1.88 -21.08
C ASP A 187 10.47 -0.43 -21.27
#